data_AF-A0A395GY59-F1
#
_entry.id   AF-A0A395GY59-F1
#
_cell.length_a   1.000
_cell.length_b   1.000
_cell.length_c   1.000
_cell.angle_alpha   90.00
_cell.angle_beta   90.00
_cell.angle_gamma   90.00
#
_symmetry.space_group_name_H-M   'P 1'
#
loop_
_entity.id
_entity.type
_entity.pdbx_description
1 polymer ?
#
loop_
_entity_poly.entity_id
_entity_poly.type
_entity_poly.pdbx_seq_one_letter_code
_entity_poly.pdbx_strand_id
1 'polypeptide(L)'
;MTSPRTNPPTHALAINIYGRGDATLNDSPSHMGLAIYQLGASTCTMHHIRNPTDTTFIYDPREQPLEDDPVLRGRCELATFSEEKSEHITTLLFDFGNDILNIPEFEVGNCQDWVADAVGMLEGAGMVGNGEGEFWRKMINRSAEGMKEGCVVSGRKWVDGVELGFEGVPDARFVEGNDGVGRSVGRLRDNVAFRERMQVLMGGRDSVGGVPERPFYVSSPFFSRSNGGGV
;
A
#
# COMPACT_ATOMS: atom_id res chain seq x y z
N MET A 1 -28.59 -1.06 -38.89
CA MET A 1 -27.21 -1.17 -38.35
C MET A 1 -27.35 -1.49 -36.88
N THR A 2 -27.09 -2.72 -36.48
CA THR A 2 -27.09 -3.15 -35.08
C THR A 2 -25.75 -2.73 -34.46
N SER A 3 -25.77 -1.85 -33.46
CA SER A 3 -24.56 -1.55 -32.67
C SER A 3 -23.94 -2.86 -32.15
N PRO A 4 -22.60 -2.99 -32.13
CA PRO A 4 -21.96 -4.15 -31.53
C PRO A 4 -22.44 -4.26 -30.08
N ARG A 5 -22.90 -5.44 -29.68
CA ARG A 5 -23.10 -5.75 -28.26
C ARG A 5 -21.74 -5.74 -27.61
N THR A 6 -21.36 -4.62 -26.99
CA THR A 6 -20.24 -4.58 -26.06
C THR A 6 -20.62 -5.44 -24.87
N ASN A 7 -19.89 -6.53 -24.65
CA ASN A 7 -20.04 -7.30 -23.43
C ASN A 7 -19.86 -6.37 -22.22
N PRO A 8 -20.60 -6.57 -21.12
CA PRO A 8 -20.42 -5.77 -19.92
C PRO A 8 -18.98 -5.92 -19.43
N PRO A 9 -18.38 -4.86 -18.86
CA PRO A 9 -17.05 -4.96 -18.27
C PRO A 9 -17.07 -5.96 -17.12
N THR A 10 -15.99 -6.71 -16.98
CA THR A 10 -15.82 -7.72 -15.92
C THR A 10 -14.71 -7.36 -14.94
N HIS A 11 -13.82 -6.45 -15.32
CA HIS A 11 -12.66 -6.03 -14.54
C HIS A 11 -12.56 -4.51 -14.44
N ALA A 12 -11.79 -4.04 -13.47
CA ALA A 12 -11.49 -2.63 -13.26
C ALA A 12 -10.01 -2.41 -12.92
N LEU A 13 -9.54 -1.21 -13.23
CA LEU A 13 -8.26 -0.65 -12.80
C LEU A 13 -8.53 0.57 -11.93
N ALA A 14 -7.89 0.62 -10.77
CA ALA A 14 -7.93 1.76 -9.86
C ALA A 14 -6.54 2.07 -9.35
N ILE A 15 -6.38 3.27 -8.77
CA ILE A 15 -5.22 3.59 -7.93
C ILE A 15 -5.68 3.56 -6.49
N ASN A 16 -5.06 2.68 -5.70
CA ASN A 16 -5.24 2.62 -4.26
C ASN A 16 -4.26 3.56 -3.59
N ILE A 17 -4.75 4.29 -2.57
CA ILE A 17 -3.99 5.27 -1.81
C ILE A 17 -3.98 4.87 -0.35
N TYR A 18 -2.78 4.72 0.20
CA TYR A 18 -2.52 4.24 1.55
C TYR A 18 -1.83 5.30 2.39
N GLY A 19 -2.23 5.38 3.66
CA GLY A 19 -1.70 6.39 4.57
C GLY A 19 -2.18 7.81 4.24
N ARG A 20 -2.04 8.72 5.21
CA ARG A 20 -2.63 10.06 5.12
C ARG A 20 -1.86 10.99 4.18
N GLY A 21 -0.53 10.93 4.17
CA GLY A 21 0.29 11.75 3.27
C GLY A 21 0.25 13.25 3.58
N ASP A 22 -0.08 13.65 4.80
CA ASP A 22 -0.21 15.07 5.15
C ASP A 22 1.10 15.65 5.70
N ALA A 23 1.81 16.36 4.83
CA ALA A 23 3.06 17.04 5.18
C ALA A 23 2.89 18.10 6.29
N THR A 24 1.70 18.68 6.46
CA THR A 24 1.45 19.67 7.54
C THR A 24 1.46 19.01 8.92
N LEU A 25 1.27 17.69 8.96
CA LEU A 25 1.34 16.84 10.14
C LEU A 25 2.64 16.05 10.22
N ASN A 26 3.62 16.39 9.36
CA ASN A 26 4.91 15.72 9.26
C ASN A 26 4.80 14.22 8.88
N ASP A 27 3.78 13.87 8.10
CA ASP A 27 3.70 12.55 7.49
C ASP A 27 4.65 12.42 6.30
N SER A 28 5.12 11.20 6.04
CA SER A 28 5.66 10.85 4.72
C SER A 28 4.55 10.89 3.66
N PRO A 29 4.89 11.05 2.36
CA PRO A 29 3.91 10.92 1.28
C PRO A 29 3.08 9.63 1.39
N SER A 30 1.83 9.69 0.95
CA SER A 30 0.97 8.50 0.86
C SER A 30 1.57 7.46 -0.09
N HIS A 31 1.39 6.19 0.22
CA HIS A 31 1.79 5.13 -0.70
C HIS A 31 0.69 4.92 -1.75
N MET A 32 1.09 4.68 -2.99
CA MET A 32 0.18 4.47 -4.12
C MET A 32 0.53 3.17 -4.85
N GLY A 33 -0.51 2.52 -5.38
CA GLY A 33 -0.35 1.38 -6.28
C GLY A 33 -1.54 1.21 -7.20
N LEU A 34 -1.31 0.57 -8.35
CA LEU A 34 -2.32 0.25 -9.34
C LEU A 34 -2.98 -1.09 -9.00
N ALA A 35 -4.27 -1.07 -8.72
CA ALA A 35 -5.05 -2.26 -8.41
C ALA A 35 -5.86 -2.72 -9.63
N ILE A 36 -5.63 -3.97 -10.07
CA ILE A 36 -6.46 -4.66 -11.06
C ILE A 36 -7.31 -5.69 -10.33
N TYR A 37 -8.62 -5.69 -10.58
CA TYR A 37 -9.54 -6.61 -9.95
C TYR A 37 -10.74 -6.95 -10.82
N GLN A 38 -11.28 -8.15 -10.62
CA GLN A 38 -12.58 -8.52 -11.15
C GLN A 38 -13.67 -7.78 -10.35
N LEU A 39 -14.71 -7.29 -11.04
CA LEU A 39 -15.83 -6.61 -10.40
C LEU A 39 -16.54 -7.54 -9.40
N GLY A 40 -16.62 -7.11 -8.14
CA GLY A 40 -17.19 -7.89 -7.03
C GLY A 40 -16.20 -8.83 -6.33
N ALA A 41 -14.92 -8.83 -6.72
CA ALA A 41 -13.88 -9.56 -5.99
C ALA A 41 -13.53 -8.89 -4.66
N SER A 42 -13.11 -9.68 -3.67
CA SER A 42 -12.62 -9.20 -2.38
C SER A 42 -11.13 -8.85 -2.39
N THR A 43 -10.41 -9.24 -3.45
CA THR A 43 -8.96 -9.04 -3.62
C THR A 43 -8.66 -8.40 -4.96
N CYS A 44 -7.48 -7.82 -5.06
CA CYS A 44 -6.91 -7.26 -6.29
C CYS A 44 -5.45 -7.67 -6.44
N THR A 45 -4.97 -7.67 -7.68
CA THR A 45 -3.54 -7.64 -7.97
C THR A 45 -3.06 -6.20 -7.91
N MET A 46 -2.24 -5.91 -6.92
CA MET A 46 -1.57 -4.63 -6.72
C MET A 46 -0.25 -4.60 -7.49
N HIS A 47 -0.08 -3.60 -8.34
CA HIS A 47 1.17 -3.28 -9.03
C HIS A 47 1.75 -2.00 -8.42
N HIS A 48 2.89 -2.13 -7.74
CA HIS A 48 3.58 -1.00 -7.13
C HIS A 48 5.09 -1.23 -7.05
N ILE A 49 5.82 -0.19 -6.67
CA ILE A 49 7.19 -0.28 -6.21
C ILE A 49 7.27 -0.10 -4.69
N ARG A 50 8.22 -0.77 -4.04
CA ARG A 50 8.50 -0.66 -2.61
C ARG A 50 9.98 -0.48 -2.37
N ASN A 51 10.35 0.13 -1.24
CA ASN A 51 11.75 0.25 -0.81
C ASN A 51 11.99 -0.60 0.44
N PRO A 52 12.29 -1.92 0.29
CA PRO A 52 12.49 -2.80 1.43
C PRO A 52 13.84 -2.62 2.15
N THR A 53 14.81 -1.96 1.51
CA THR A 53 16.19 -1.82 2.01
C THR A 53 16.58 -0.37 2.30
N ASP A 54 15.61 0.55 2.32
CA ASP A 54 15.80 2.01 2.48
C ASP A 54 16.82 2.64 1.52
N THR A 55 17.10 1.97 0.40
CA THR A 55 18.19 2.33 -0.53
C THR A 55 17.82 2.10 -1.98
N THR A 56 16.91 1.19 -2.26
CA THR A 56 16.49 0.87 -3.63
C THR A 56 15.02 0.50 -3.68
N PHE A 57 14.34 0.97 -4.73
CA PHE A 57 12.99 0.51 -5.03
C PHE A 57 13.02 -0.81 -5.82
N ILE A 58 12.06 -1.68 -5.54
CA ILE A 58 11.77 -2.88 -6.31
C ILE A 58 10.32 -2.87 -6.76
N TYR A 59 10.07 -3.34 -7.98
CA TYR A 59 8.72 -3.66 -8.43
C TYR A 59 8.24 -4.96 -7.81
N ASP A 60 7.01 -4.95 -7.30
CA ASP A 60 6.52 -5.99 -6.39
C ASP A 60 5.02 -6.23 -6.58
N PRO A 61 4.60 -6.91 -7.66
CA PRO A 61 3.21 -7.21 -7.89
C PRO A 61 2.70 -8.25 -6.88
N ARG A 62 1.57 -7.98 -6.22
CA ARG A 62 1.04 -8.84 -5.15
C ARG A 62 -0.47 -8.87 -5.10
N GLU A 63 -1.04 -9.99 -4.69
CA GLU A 63 -2.45 -9.99 -4.27
C GLU A 63 -2.61 -9.28 -2.93
N GLN A 64 -3.62 -8.42 -2.84
CA GLN A 64 -4.00 -7.69 -1.63
C GLN A 64 -5.53 -7.64 -1.46
N PRO A 65 -6.03 -7.45 -0.23
CA PRO A 65 -7.44 -7.13 -0.01
C PRO A 65 -7.83 -5.85 -0.77
N LEU A 66 -9.01 -5.85 -1.39
CA LEU A 66 -9.50 -4.69 -2.14
C LEU A 66 -10.15 -3.63 -1.23
N GLU A 67 -10.88 -4.06 -0.19
CA GLU A 67 -11.69 -3.17 0.66
C GLU A 67 -11.33 -3.25 2.15
N ASP A 68 -11.01 -4.45 2.66
CA ASP A 68 -10.79 -4.69 4.09
C ASP A 68 -9.38 -4.33 4.59
N ASP A 69 -8.70 -3.38 3.94
CA ASP A 69 -7.37 -2.93 4.35
C ASP A 69 -7.48 -1.68 5.25
N PRO A 70 -7.10 -1.78 6.55
CA PRO A 70 -7.25 -0.68 7.50
C PRO A 70 -6.36 0.54 7.23
N VAL A 71 -5.34 0.41 6.37
CA VAL A 71 -4.48 1.54 5.99
C VAL A 71 -4.84 2.14 4.63
N LEU A 72 -5.79 1.55 3.91
CA LEU A 72 -6.36 2.10 2.67
C LEU A 72 -7.21 3.34 3.00
N ARG A 73 -6.85 4.49 2.44
CA ARG A 73 -7.65 5.72 2.54
C ARG A 73 -8.75 5.76 1.50
N GLY A 74 -8.49 5.18 0.34
CA GLY A 74 -9.47 5.01 -0.70
C GLY A 74 -8.82 4.68 -2.03
N ARG A 75 -9.65 4.58 -3.05
CA ARG A 75 -9.23 4.29 -4.41
C ARG A 75 -9.94 5.17 -5.42
N CYS A 76 -9.22 5.52 -6.46
CA CYS A 76 -9.74 6.28 -7.59
C CYS A 76 -9.78 5.37 -8.82
N GLU A 77 -10.98 5.06 -9.33
CA GLU A 77 -11.15 4.16 -10.48
C GLU A 77 -10.79 4.88 -11.79
N LEU A 78 -9.97 4.22 -12.61
CA LEU A 78 -9.48 4.76 -13.89
C LEU A 78 -10.28 4.22 -15.07
N ALA A 79 -10.57 2.92 -15.08
CA ALA A 79 -11.24 2.26 -16.19
C ALA A 79 -11.90 0.94 -15.78
N THR A 80 -12.90 0.53 -16.56
CA THR A 80 -13.49 -0.80 -16.52
C THR A 80 -13.34 -1.48 -17.89
N PHE A 81 -13.04 -2.77 -17.91
CA PHE A 81 -12.67 -3.48 -19.14
C PHE A 81 -13.05 -4.97 -19.12
N SER A 82 -12.86 -5.63 -20.25
CA SER A 82 -13.00 -7.09 -20.39
C SER A 82 -11.81 -7.82 -19.78
N GLU A 83 -11.96 -9.11 -19.53
CA GLU A 83 -10.89 -10.00 -19.07
C GLU A 83 -9.66 -9.98 -19.99
N GLU A 84 -9.84 -10.07 -21.31
CA GLU A 84 -8.75 -9.97 -22.29
C GLU A 84 -7.93 -8.67 -22.14
N LYS A 85 -8.61 -7.54 -21.91
CA LYS A 85 -7.92 -6.26 -21.64
C LYS A 85 -7.24 -6.26 -20.28
N SER A 86 -7.80 -6.94 -19.28
CA SER A 86 -7.18 -7.11 -17.97
C SER A 86 -5.83 -7.82 -18.09
N GLU A 87 -5.79 -8.92 -18.84
CA GLU A 87 -4.54 -9.66 -19.10
C GLU A 87 -3.52 -8.77 -19.81
N HIS A 88 -3.95 -8.03 -20.83
CA HIS A 88 -3.07 -7.13 -21.57
C HIS A 88 -2.49 -6.01 -20.70
N ILE A 89 -3.33 -5.35 -19.88
CA ILE A 89 -2.88 -4.33 -18.92
C ILE A 89 -1.88 -4.94 -17.93
N THR A 90 -2.16 -6.15 -17.44
CA THR A 90 -1.28 -6.87 -16.51
C THR A 90 0.09 -7.11 -17.13
N THR A 91 0.15 -7.54 -18.40
CA THR A 91 1.41 -7.70 -19.13
C THR A 91 2.15 -6.38 -19.28
N LEU A 92 1.46 -5.30 -19.70
CA LEU A 92 2.07 -3.98 -19.84
C LEU A 92 2.68 -3.47 -18.53
N LEU A 93 1.96 -3.62 -17.41
CA LEU A 93 2.47 -3.23 -16.08
C LEU A 93 3.61 -4.11 -15.61
N PHE A 94 3.55 -5.41 -15.92
CA PHE A 94 4.63 -6.33 -15.60
C PHE A 94 5.92 -5.96 -16.34
N ASP A 95 5.85 -5.72 -17.64
CA ASP A 95 7.01 -5.32 -18.44
C ASP A 95 7.55 -3.95 -18.00
N PHE A 96 6.64 -2.98 -17.78
CA PHE A 96 7.01 -1.64 -17.32
C PHE A 96 7.69 -1.66 -15.94
N GLY A 97 7.14 -2.41 -14.98
CA GLY A 97 7.67 -2.49 -13.62
C GLY A 97 8.98 -3.27 -13.51
N ASN A 98 9.22 -4.27 -14.36
CA ASN A 98 10.48 -5.02 -14.36
C ASN A 98 11.63 -4.30 -15.09
N ASP A 99 11.33 -3.24 -15.84
CA ASP A 99 12.36 -2.40 -16.43
C ASP A 99 12.90 -1.40 -15.39
N ILE A 100 14.17 -1.59 -15.02
CA ILE A 100 14.85 -0.78 -14.01
C ILE A 100 14.92 0.71 -14.38
N LEU A 101 14.85 1.05 -15.68
CA LEU A 101 14.84 2.44 -16.14
C LEU A 101 13.56 3.18 -15.77
N ASN A 102 12.47 2.44 -15.52
CA ASN A 102 11.20 3.00 -15.08
C ASN A 102 11.09 3.08 -13.55
N ILE A 103 12.02 2.49 -12.80
CA ILE A 103 12.04 2.55 -11.34
C ILE A 103 12.78 3.83 -10.92
N PRO A 104 12.13 4.76 -10.18
CA PRO A 104 12.77 5.98 -9.72
C PRO A 104 13.99 5.69 -8.85
N GLU A 105 15.01 6.54 -8.98
CA GLU A 105 16.13 6.55 -8.06
C GLU A 105 15.67 6.97 -6.65
N PHE A 106 16.19 6.30 -5.62
CA PHE A 106 15.89 6.64 -4.25
C PHE A 106 16.31 8.08 -3.92
N GLU A 107 15.54 8.78 -3.10
CA GLU A 107 15.66 10.23 -2.81
C GLU A 107 15.39 11.19 -3.97
N VAL A 108 15.28 10.70 -5.21
CA VAL A 108 14.90 11.49 -6.40
C VAL A 108 13.39 11.40 -6.66
N GLY A 109 12.84 10.19 -6.60
CA GLY A 109 11.41 9.92 -6.77
C GLY A 109 10.89 8.87 -5.79
N ASN A 110 9.60 8.56 -5.89
CA ASN A 110 8.91 7.61 -5.01
C ASN A 110 7.82 6.81 -5.75
N CYS A 111 7.02 6.04 -5.00
CA CYS A 111 5.96 5.21 -5.59
C CYS A 111 4.90 6.00 -6.36
N GLN A 112 4.65 7.26 -5.99
CA GLN A 112 3.68 8.11 -6.66
C GLN A 112 4.17 8.52 -8.06
N ASP A 113 5.47 8.81 -8.20
CA ASP A 113 6.10 9.07 -9.50
C ASP A 113 5.96 7.85 -10.42
N TRP A 114 6.31 6.67 -9.91
CA TRP A 114 6.18 5.42 -10.67
C TRP A 114 4.74 5.15 -11.10
N VAL A 115 3.75 5.37 -10.22
CA VAL A 115 2.33 5.21 -10.58
C VAL A 115 1.92 6.22 -11.66
N ALA A 116 2.33 7.48 -11.54
CA ALA A 116 1.99 8.50 -12.55
C ALA A 116 2.56 8.14 -13.93
N ASP A 117 3.80 7.66 -14.01
CA ASP A 117 4.42 7.25 -15.27
C ASP A 117 3.84 5.94 -15.81
N ALA A 118 3.50 4.97 -14.95
CA ALA A 118 2.79 3.76 -15.34
C ALA A 118 1.41 4.08 -15.92
N VAL A 119 0.68 5.03 -15.34
CA VAL A 119 -0.60 5.51 -15.91
C VAL A 119 -0.37 6.20 -17.25
N GLY A 120 0.67 7.03 -17.39
CA GLY A 120 1.03 7.65 -18.66
C GLY A 120 1.34 6.63 -19.75
N MET A 121 2.01 5.52 -19.40
CA MET A 121 2.25 4.39 -20.29
C MET A 121 0.93 3.72 -20.70
N LEU A 122 0.04 3.42 -19.75
CA LEU A 122 -1.28 2.84 -20.03
C LEU A 122 -2.15 3.75 -20.89
N GLU A 123 -2.04 5.07 -20.71
CA GLU A 123 -2.71 6.08 -21.53
C GLU A 123 -2.18 6.02 -22.97
N GLY A 124 -0.85 5.99 -23.16
CA GLY A 124 -0.22 5.83 -24.47
C GLY A 124 -0.61 4.54 -25.20
N ALA A 125 -0.90 3.47 -24.44
CA ALA A 125 -1.42 2.20 -24.96
C ALA A 125 -2.95 2.21 -25.21
N GLY A 126 -3.67 3.28 -24.85
CA GLY A 126 -5.12 3.38 -25.00
C GLY A 126 -5.91 2.52 -24.01
N MET A 127 -5.32 2.17 -22.87
CA MET A 127 -5.96 1.35 -21.82
C MET A 127 -6.74 2.18 -20.81
N VAL A 128 -6.39 3.46 -20.64
CA VAL A 128 -7.08 4.43 -19.78
C VAL A 128 -7.50 5.68 -20.58
N GLY A 129 -8.25 6.57 -19.95
CA GLY A 129 -8.69 7.83 -20.56
C GLY A 129 -7.53 8.77 -20.89
N ASN A 130 -7.78 9.69 -21.83
CA ASN A 130 -6.82 10.76 -22.14
C ASN A 130 -6.73 11.75 -20.97
N GLY A 131 -5.51 12.18 -20.64
CA GLY A 131 -5.19 13.09 -19.56
C GLY A 131 -5.03 12.43 -18.18
N GLU A 132 -5.09 11.09 -18.08
CA GLU A 132 -4.89 10.38 -16.81
C GLU A 132 -3.45 10.52 -16.31
N GLY A 133 -2.44 10.38 -17.19
CA GLY A 133 -1.04 10.50 -16.78
C GLY A 133 -0.71 11.90 -16.26
N GLU A 134 -1.18 12.95 -16.95
CA GLU A 134 -0.98 14.34 -16.51
C GLU A 134 -1.72 14.62 -15.19
N PHE A 135 -2.93 14.07 -15.02
CA PHE A 135 -3.68 14.19 -13.80
C PHE A 135 -2.91 13.60 -12.60
N TRP A 136 -2.43 12.37 -12.72
CA TRP A 136 -1.72 11.70 -11.62
C TRP A 136 -0.35 12.33 -11.32
N ARG A 137 0.33 12.85 -12.34
CA ARG A 137 1.55 13.64 -12.13
C ARG A 137 1.31 14.88 -11.26
N LYS A 138 0.14 15.53 -11.38
CA LYS A 138 -0.26 16.66 -10.51
C LYS A 138 -0.68 16.23 -9.10
N MET A 139 -0.92 14.94 -8.88
CA MET A 139 -1.29 14.39 -7.56
C MET A 139 -0.08 14.02 -6.70
N ILE A 140 1.13 13.99 -7.27
CA ILE A 140 2.35 13.70 -6.54
C ILE A 140 2.53 14.68 -5.37
N ASN A 141 2.93 14.14 -4.21
CA ASN A 141 3.07 14.78 -2.90
C ASN A 141 1.79 15.40 -2.32
N ARG A 142 0.61 15.14 -2.89
CA ARG A 142 -0.66 15.52 -2.24
C ARG A 142 -1.01 14.52 -1.14
N SER A 143 -1.74 14.99 -0.13
CA SER A 143 -2.35 14.11 0.87
C SER A 143 -3.44 13.24 0.24
N ALA A 144 -3.80 12.15 0.92
CA ALA A 144 -4.90 11.30 0.48
C ALA A 144 -6.21 12.07 0.31
N GLU A 145 -6.50 13.03 1.20
CA GLU A 145 -7.65 13.94 1.07
C GLU A 145 -7.53 14.85 -0.16
N GLY A 146 -6.33 15.38 -0.43
CA GLY A 146 -6.08 16.17 -1.63
C GLY A 146 -6.27 15.36 -2.92
N MET A 147 -5.83 14.09 -2.93
CA MET A 147 -6.02 13.17 -4.04
C MET A 147 -7.51 12.82 -4.23
N LYS A 148 -8.24 12.55 -3.14
CA LYS A 148 -9.68 12.35 -3.15
C LYS A 148 -10.41 13.53 -3.76
N GLU A 149 -10.14 14.74 -3.28
CA GLU A 149 -10.72 15.96 -3.81
C GLU A 149 -10.40 16.13 -5.31
N GLY A 150 -9.14 15.88 -5.70
CA GLY A 150 -8.72 15.91 -7.10
C GLY A 150 -9.51 14.95 -7.98
N CYS A 151 -9.72 13.71 -7.53
CA CYS A 151 -10.52 12.73 -8.24
C CYS A 151 -11.98 13.17 -8.37
N VAL A 152 -12.61 13.58 -7.27
CA VAL A 152 -14.04 13.98 -7.27
C VAL A 152 -14.28 15.22 -8.13
N VAL A 153 -13.46 16.26 -7.99
CA VAL A 153 -13.61 17.53 -8.74
C VAL A 153 -13.41 17.31 -10.25
N SER A 154 -12.55 16.38 -10.63
CA SER A 154 -12.33 16.02 -12.04
C SER A 154 -13.36 15.02 -12.60
N GLY A 155 -14.37 14.64 -11.81
CA GLY A 155 -15.42 13.72 -12.22
C GLY A 155 -15.02 12.24 -12.21
N ARG A 156 -13.85 11.90 -11.65
CA ARG A 156 -13.41 10.51 -11.47
C ARG A 156 -14.15 9.87 -10.30
N LYS A 157 -14.35 8.55 -10.38
CA LYS A 157 -15.02 7.80 -9.33
C LYS A 157 -14.04 7.52 -8.19
N TRP A 158 -14.36 8.06 -7.02
CA TRP A 158 -13.68 7.75 -5.77
C TRP A 158 -14.48 6.73 -4.97
N VAL A 159 -13.78 5.78 -4.34
CA VAL A 159 -14.34 4.87 -3.34
C VAL A 159 -13.53 5.03 -2.07
N ASP A 160 -14.21 5.34 -0.97
CA ASP A 160 -13.59 5.49 0.34
C ASP A 160 -13.08 4.16 0.88
N GLY A 161 -11.92 4.20 1.55
CA GLY A 161 -11.43 3.07 2.32
C GLY A 161 -12.25 2.88 3.61
N VAL A 162 -12.11 1.71 4.23
CA VAL A 162 -12.79 1.44 5.49
C VAL A 162 -12.12 2.23 6.62
N GLU A 163 -12.82 3.24 7.14
CA GLU A 163 -12.41 3.88 8.39
C GLU A 163 -12.69 2.94 9.55
N LEU A 164 -11.65 2.30 10.09
CA LEU A 164 -11.76 1.62 11.37
C LEU A 164 -11.85 2.66 12.48
N GLY A 165 -13.08 2.92 12.94
CA GLY A 165 -13.32 3.58 14.21
C GLY A 165 -12.83 2.67 15.34
N PHE A 166 -11.71 3.02 15.95
CA PHE A 166 -11.26 2.34 17.17
C PHE A 166 -12.09 2.87 18.34
N GLU A 167 -13.05 2.07 18.79
CA GLU A 167 -13.78 2.34 20.04
C GLU A 167 -12.90 1.98 21.25
N GLY A 168 -12.66 2.97 22.12
CA GLY A 168 -11.88 2.80 23.34
C GLY A 168 -11.16 4.09 23.72
N VAL A 169 -10.94 4.30 25.02
CA VAL A 169 -10.04 5.37 25.48
C VAL A 169 -8.63 4.98 25.04
N PRO A 170 -7.91 5.80 24.26
CA PRO A 170 -6.52 5.52 23.91
C PRO A 170 -5.69 5.38 25.18
N ASP A 171 -5.39 4.14 25.58
CA ASP A 171 -4.61 3.87 26.79
C ASP A 171 -3.13 3.80 26.43
N ALA A 172 -2.54 4.96 26.17
CA ALA A 172 -1.09 5.12 26.01
C ALA A 172 -0.34 5.20 27.35
N ARG A 173 -0.93 4.72 28.46
CA ARG A 173 -0.23 4.64 29.74
C ARG A 173 0.67 3.43 29.70
N PHE A 174 1.96 3.67 29.44
CA PHE A 174 3.00 2.74 29.86
C PHE A 174 2.87 2.62 31.38
N VAL A 175 2.31 1.51 31.86
CA VAL A 175 2.28 1.22 33.29
C VAL A 175 3.73 1.02 33.69
N GLU A 176 4.34 2.01 34.33
CA GLU A 176 5.61 1.82 35.03
C GLU A 176 5.40 0.65 35.99
N GLY A 177 6.12 -0.44 35.75
CA GLY A 177 5.77 -1.76 36.23
C GLY A 177 5.83 -1.90 37.74
N ASN A 178 4.74 -1.51 38.44
CA ASN A 178 4.58 -1.84 39.85
C ASN A 178 3.15 -2.22 40.27
N ASP A 179 2.19 -2.22 39.35
CA ASP A 179 0.82 -2.61 39.67
C ASP A 179 0.56 -4.03 39.16
N GLY A 180 0.61 -4.97 40.10
CA GLY A 180 0.61 -6.43 39.93
C GLY A 180 -0.63 -7.09 39.32
N VAL A 181 -1.36 -6.41 38.43
CA VAL A 181 -2.45 -6.98 37.62
C VAL A 181 -2.30 -6.59 36.15
N GLY A 182 -1.07 -6.59 35.63
CA GLY A 182 -0.82 -6.55 34.19
C GLY A 182 -1.04 -7.93 33.58
N ARG A 183 -2.11 -8.11 32.78
CA ARG A 183 -2.17 -9.24 31.84
C ARG A 183 -0.92 -9.14 30.96
N SER A 184 -0.04 -10.12 31.06
CA SER A 184 1.24 -10.15 30.33
C SER A 184 0.99 -10.46 28.86
N VAL A 185 0.56 -9.46 28.10
CA VAL A 185 0.61 -9.52 26.64
C VAL A 185 2.05 -9.24 26.24
N GLY A 186 2.70 -10.18 25.54
CA GLY A 186 3.97 -9.93 24.87
C GLY A 186 5.27 -10.12 25.68
N ARG A 187 5.25 -10.66 26.91
CA ARG A 187 6.51 -11.17 27.49
C ARG A 187 6.91 -12.47 26.80
N LEU A 188 7.88 -12.40 25.89
CA LEU A 188 8.63 -13.57 25.42
C LEU A 188 9.09 -14.33 26.66
N ARG A 189 8.62 -15.58 26.80
CA ARG A 189 9.07 -16.44 27.89
C ARG A 189 10.57 -16.60 27.74
N ASP A 190 11.29 -16.22 28.79
CA ASP A 190 12.72 -16.39 28.89
C ASP A 190 13.06 -17.88 28.72
N ASN A 191 13.49 -18.25 27.52
CA ASN A 191 13.87 -19.61 27.17
C ASN A 191 15.34 -19.62 26.77
N VAL A 192 16.00 -20.76 27.00
CA VAL A 192 17.45 -20.90 26.79
C VAL A 192 17.84 -20.60 25.35
N ALA A 193 17.02 -21.02 24.37
CA ALA A 193 17.26 -20.77 22.95
C ALA A 193 17.21 -19.28 22.56
N PHE A 194 16.40 -18.48 23.25
CA PHE A 194 16.30 -17.03 23.05
C PHE A 194 17.52 -16.32 23.63
N ARG A 195 17.99 -16.73 24.82
CA ARG A 195 19.23 -16.19 25.41
C ARG A 195 20.46 -16.48 24.56
N GLU A 196 20.55 -17.70 24.03
CA GLU A 196 21.64 -18.08 23.12
C GLU A 196 21.63 -17.24 21.83
N ARG A 197 20.46 -17.02 21.23
CA ARG A 197 20.32 -16.14 20.05
C ARG A 197 20.67 -14.68 20.36
N MET A 198 20.26 -14.17 21.51
CA MET A 198 20.61 -12.80 21.94
C MET A 198 22.10 -12.65 22.20
N GLN A 199 22.77 -13.67 22.76
CA GLN A 199 24.23 -13.64 22.92
C GLN A 199 24.97 -13.63 21.58
N VAL A 200 24.46 -14.33 20.56
CA VAL A 200 25.02 -14.29 19.20
C VAL A 200 24.87 -12.90 18.58
N LEU A 201 23.74 -12.24 18.80
CA LEU A 201 23.49 -10.87 18.33
C LEU A 201 24.35 -9.82 19.06
N MET A 202 24.71 -10.05 20.32
CA MET A 202 25.49 -9.11 21.14
C MET A 202 27.01 -9.34 21.09
N GLY A 203 27.48 -10.35 20.34
CA GLY A 203 28.89 -10.76 20.31
C GLY A 203 29.62 -10.35 19.04
N GLY A 204 30.23 -9.16 19.03
CA GLY A 204 31.20 -8.76 18.00
C GLY A 204 31.49 -7.25 17.92
N ARG A 205 31.70 -6.56 19.04
CA ARG A 205 32.17 -5.16 19.03
C ARG A 205 33.68 -5.10 18.86
N ASP A 206 34.11 -4.96 17.61
CA ASP A 206 35.28 -4.18 17.25
C ASP A 206 34.96 -3.42 15.95
N SER A 207 34.33 -2.24 16.06
CA SER A 207 34.62 -1.06 15.22
C SER A 207 33.69 0.13 15.51
N VAL A 208 34.38 1.26 15.56
CA VAL A 208 33.99 2.67 15.61
C VAL A 208 32.84 3.06 14.67
N GLY A 209 31.94 3.94 15.14
CA GLY A 209 31.08 4.77 14.29
C GLY A 209 29.59 4.66 14.60
N GLY A 210 29.08 5.54 15.46
CA GLY A 210 27.66 5.56 15.84
C GLY A 210 26.76 6.00 14.68
N VAL A 211 25.81 5.14 14.33
CA VAL A 211 24.56 5.52 13.67
C VAL A 211 23.44 5.17 14.66
N PRO A 212 22.46 6.06 14.92
CA PRO A 212 21.35 5.72 15.79
C PRO A 212 20.51 4.62 15.14
N GLU A 213 20.49 3.42 15.74
CA GLU A 213 19.59 2.34 15.34
C GLU A 213 18.14 2.82 15.42
N ARG A 214 17.44 2.80 14.28
CA ARG A 214 15.99 2.99 14.22
C ARG A 214 15.29 1.65 14.44
N PRO A 215 14.10 1.64 15.06
CA PRO A 215 13.40 0.40 15.39
C PRO A 215 13.03 -0.38 14.12
N PHE A 216 13.28 -1.69 14.17
CA PHE A 216 12.82 -2.66 13.20
C PHE A 216 11.28 -2.60 13.08
N TYR A 217 10.76 -2.35 11.88
CA TYR A 217 9.37 -2.64 11.56
C TYR A 217 9.21 -4.14 11.34
N VAL A 218 8.71 -4.83 12.36
CA VAL A 218 8.15 -6.17 12.19
C VAL A 218 6.72 -5.99 11.72
N SER A 219 6.43 -6.40 10.48
CA SER A 219 5.04 -6.68 10.08
C SER A 219 4.51 -7.76 11.01
N SER A 220 3.72 -7.37 12.00
CA SER A 220 3.17 -8.32 12.97
C SER A 220 2.07 -9.15 12.29
N PRO A 221 2.17 -10.49 12.24
CA PRO A 221 1.02 -11.35 12.02
C PRO A 221 0.46 -11.71 13.40
N PHE A 222 -0.27 -10.79 14.05
CA PHE A 222 -0.93 -11.10 15.32
C PHE A 222 -2.25 -10.34 15.43
N PHE A 223 -3.33 -10.98 14.97
CA PHE A 223 -4.53 -11.13 15.80
C PHE A 223 -5.01 -12.57 15.70
N SER A 224 -5.07 -13.22 16.85
CA SER A 224 -5.66 -14.54 17.03
C SER A 224 -7.14 -14.47 16.69
N ARG A 225 -7.62 -15.44 15.91
CA ARG A 225 -9.06 -15.70 15.74
C ARG A 225 -9.75 -15.69 17.09
N SER A 226 -10.76 -14.85 17.24
CA SER A 226 -11.83 -15.07 18.22
C SER A 226 -13.15 -14.69 17.58
N ASN A 227 -13.67 -15.55 16.70
CA ASN A 227 -15.11 -15.79 16.68
C ASN A 227 -15.44 -17.14 16.03
N GLY A 228 -16.05 -17.97 16.86
CA GLY A 228 -16.73 -19.21 16.58
C GLY A 228 -17.03 -19.81 17.96
N GLY A 229 -18.23 -19.84 18.51
CA GLY A 229 -19.57 -19.62 17.99
C GLY A 229 -20.47 -20.65 18.68
N GLY A 230 -21.57 -20.20 19.31
CA GLY A 230 -22.64 -21.03 19.93
C GLY A 230 -22.24 -21.69 21.27
N VAL A 231 -23.04 -21.69 22.33
CA VAL A 231 -24.50 -21.60 22.52
C VAL A 231 -24.79 -20.73 23.75
#